data_AF-A0AA91SXI7-F1
#
_entry.id   AF-A0AA91SXI7-F1
#
_cell.length_a   1.000
_cell.length_b   1.000
_cell.length_c   1.000
_cell.angle_alpha   90.00
_cell.angle_beta   90.00
_cell.angle_gamma   90.00
#
_symmetry.space_group_name_H-M   'P 1'
#
loop_
_entity.id
_entity.type
_entity.pdbx_description
1 polymer ?
#
loop_
_entity_poly.entity_id
_entity_poly.type
_entity_poly.pdbx_seq_one_letter_code
_entity_poly.pdbx_strand_id
1 'polypeptide(L)'
;MLDVEQMEIDLYNIILNRNTREWERTQFEEAKEDLAKMSIKQVIEKLEVNLRPLALRDNLTPDAMDFYLRITGESASAKAYDYAKHKITSPLYQERAIFAGGCFWCMVEPFETKPGVISVLSGYTGGETKKPNYDQVSGGYTGHVEAVEIIFDTRQITYEELLEIYWQISDPTDAFGQFQDRGKQYRSILFVVNEKQRQLAEKSREQLIQSNRFSRPIVTEIRQAKTFWPAENHHQQFYQKQPKRYKKIKHSHQIHLFFQRHR
;
A
#
# COMPACT_ATOMS: atom_id res chain seq x y z
N MET A 1 -19.43 13.54 -12.96
CA MET A 1 -18.85 13.42 -14.31
C MET A 1 -17.41 13.84 -14.21
N LEU A 2 -16.48 13.12 -14.83
CA LEU A 2 -15.13 13.62 -15.06
C LEU A 2 -15.22 14.86 -15.96
N ASP A 3 -14.63 15.96 -15.55
CA ASP A 3 -14.39 17.11 -16.42
C ASP A 3 -13.03 16.97 -17.13
N VAL A 4 -12.78 17.87 -18.09
CA VAL A 4 -11.56 17.84 -18.92
C VAL A 4 -10.31 18.08 -18.08
N GLU A 5 -10.37 19.00 -17.13
CA GLU A 5 -9.24 19.36 -16.26
C GLU A 5 -8.80 18.17 -15.40
N GLN A 6 -9.75 17.47 -14.76
CA GLN A 6 -9.44 16.27 -13.99
C GLN A 6 -8.86 15.18 -14.89
N MET A 7 -9.43 14.96 -16.09
CA MET A 7 -8.94 13.97 -17.05
C MET A 7 -7.48 14.24 -17.47
N GLU A 8 -7.11 15.51 -17.73
CA GLU A 8 -5.73 15.88 -18.08
C GLU A 8 -4.75 15.57 -16.94
N ILE A 9 -5.14 15.89 -15.70
CA ILE A 9 -4.32 15.59 -14.50
C ILE A 9 -4.10 14.08 -14.38
N ASP A 10 -5.15 13.29 -14.57
CA ASP A 10 -5.06 11.84 -14.40
C ASP A 10 -4.19 11.18 -15.48
N LEU A 11 -4.37 11.59 -16.74
CA LEU A 11 -3.51 11.14 -17.83
C LEU A 11 -2.06 11.52 -17.56
N TYR A 12 -1.81 12.75 -17.11
CA TYR A 12 -0.46 13.20 -16.79
C TYR A 12 0.20 12.34 -15.70
N ASN A 13 -0.51 12.06 -14.60
CA ASN A 13 0.01 11.25 -13.50
C ASN A 13 0.35 9.82 -13.97
N ILE A 14 -0.56 9.19 -14.72
CA ILE A 14 -0.37 7.81 -15.21
C ILE A 14 0.77 7.73 -16.22
N ILE A 15 0.93 8.73 -17.09
CA ILE A 15 2.04 8.79 -18.05
C ILE A 15 3.38 8.86 -17.31
N LEU A 16 3.47 9.68 -16.26
CA LEU A 16 4.70 9.87 -15.50
C LEU A 16 5.02 8.73 -14.53
N ASN A 17 4.05 7.90 -14.15
CA ASN A 17 4.31 6.78 -13.26
C ASN A 17 5.27 5.78 -13.92
N ARG A 18 6.39 5.52 -13.24
CA ARG A 18 7.45 4.59 -13.68
C ARG A 18 6.96 3.14 -13.77
N ASN A 19 5.91 2.81 -13.03
CA ASN A 19 5.31 1.48 -13.02
C ASN A 19 4.31 1.26 -14.17
N THR A 20 3.89 2.31 -14.88
CA THR A 20 3.07 2.21 -16.09
C THR A 20 3.90 1.55 -17.19
N ARG A 21 3.37 0.51 -17.83
CA ARG A 21 4.10 -0.18 -18.90
C ARG A 21 4.12 0.70 -20.14
N GLU A 22 5.18 0.56 -20.93
CA GLU A 22 5.39 1.36 -22.14
C GLU A 22 4.17 1.36 -23.07
N TRP A 23 3.63 0.17 -23.38
CA TRP A 23 2.43 0.07 -24.22
C TRP A 23 1.20 0.78 -23.62
N GLU A 24 1.01 0.75 -22.29
CA GLU A 24 -0.10 1.48 -21.67
C GLU A 24 0.14 2.99 -21.71
N ARG A 25 1.39 3.40 -21.47
CA ARG A 25 1.81 4.80 -21.52
C ARG A 25 1.50 5.41 -22.89
N THR A 26 1.77 4.70 -23.99
CA THR A 26 1.43 5.20 -25.32
C THR A 26 -0.07 5.43 -25.50
N GLN A 27 -0.92 4.56 -24.93
CA GLN A 27 -2.38 4.78 -24.98
C GLN A 27 -2.80 6.06 -24.24
N PHE A 28 -2.18 6.36 -23.11
CA PHE A 28 -2.48 7.55 -22.33
C PHE A 28 -1.91 8.83 -22.95
N GLU A 29 -0.72 8.76 -23.56
CA GLU A 29 -0.13 9.87 -24.31
C GLU A 29 -1.00 10.24 -25.52
N GLU A 30 -1.45 9.25 -26.30
CA GLU A 30 -2.39 9.48 -27.41
C GLU A 30 -3.71 10.09 -26.91
N ALA A 31 -4.26 9.57 -25.82
CA ALA A 31 -5.49 10.12 -25.24
C ALA A 31 -5.33 11.58 -24.81
N LYS A 32 -4.16 11.95 -24.27
CA LYS A 32 -3.87 13.34 -23.88
C LYS A 32 -3.85 14.25 -25.09
N GLU A 33 -3.25 13.83 -26.21
CA GLU A 33 -3.30 14.60 -27.45
C GLU A 33 -4.73 14.71 -28.01
N ASP A 34 -5.50 13.63 -27.89
CA ASP A 34 -6.87 13.57 -28.40
C ASP A 34 -7.81 14.51 -27.62
N LEU A 35 -7.57 14.79 -26.33
CA LEU A 35 -8.34 15.78 -25.56
C LEU A 35 -8.34 17.18 -26.18
N ALA A 36 -7.28 17.56 -26.91
CA ALA A 36 -7.21 18.83 -27.63
C ALA A 36 -7.98 18.81 -28.96
N LYS A 37 -8.32 17.62 -29.47
CA LYS A 37 -8.85 17.41 -30.83
C LYS A 37 -10.31 16.94 -30.84
N MET A 38 -10.78 16.27 -29.79
CA MET A 38 -12.10 15.66 -29.74
C MET A 38 -12.75 15.76 -28.35
N SER A 39 -14.03 15.40 -28.26
CA SER A 39 -14.75 15.46 -26.98
C SER A 39 -14.24 14.41 -25.99
N ILE A 40 -14.30 14.73 -24.69
CA ILE A 40 -13.90 13.81 -23.61
C ILE A 40 -14.59 12.44 -23.73
N LYS A 41 -15.84 12.41 -24.20
CA LYS A 41 -16.59 11.16 -24.40
C LYS A 41 -15.94 10.27 -25.47
N GLN A 42 -15.50 10.85 -26.59
CA GLN A 42 -14.82 10.12 -27.66
C GLN A 42 -13.45 9.60 -27.20
N VAL A 43 -12.72 10.41 -26.42
CA VAL A 43 -11.45 9.98 -25.81
C VAL A 43 -11.66 8.79 -24.88
N ILE A 44 -12.69 8.84 -24.03
CA ILE A 44 -13.06 7.73 -23.13
C ILE A 44 -13.40 6.47 -23.92
N GLU A 45 -14.23 6.56 -24.96
CA GLU A 45 -14.61 5.42 -25.81
C GLU A 45 -13.38 4.77 -26.45
N LYS A 46 -12.44 5.57 -26.97
CA LYS A 46 -11.18 5.08 -27.57
C LYS A 46 -10.30 4.38 -26.53
N LEU A 47 -10.10 4.99 -25.36
CA LEU A 47 -9.33 4.39 -24.27
C LEU A 47 -9.96 3.10 -23.76
N GLU A 48 -11.29 3.07 -23.61
CA GLU A 48 -12.00 1.86 -23.20
C GLU A 48 -11.72 0.71 -24.19
N VAL A 49 -11.88 0.96 -25.49
CA VAL A 49 -11.64 -0.06 -26.53
C VAL A 49 -10.21 -0.58 -26.47
N ASN A 50 -9.22 0.31 -26.34
CA ASN A 50 -7.81 -0.07 -26.37
C ASN A 50 -7.40 -0.85 -25.11
N LEU A 51 -7.85 -0.41 -23.93
CA LEU A 51 -7.45 -1.00 -22.66
C LEU A 51 -8.27 -2.27 -22.30
N ARG A 52 -9.51 -2.42 -22.81
CA ARG A 52 -10.42 -3.53 -22.49
C ARG A 52 -9.78 -4.93 -22.61
N PRO A 53 -9.00 -5.29 -23.66
CA PRO A 53 -8.41 -6.62 -23.77
C PRO A 53 -7.46 -6.97 -22.61
N LEU A 54 -6.76 -5.98 -22.05
CA LEU A 54 -5.88 -6.16 -20.90
C LEU A 54 -6.64 -6.07 -19.58
N ALA A 55 -7.65 -5.19 -19.49
CA ALA A 55 -8.53 -5.07 -18.34
C ALA A 55 -9.26 -6.39 -18.04
N LEU A 56 -9.87 -7.01 -19.06
CA LEU A 56 -10.58 -8.30 -18.94
C LEU A 56 -9.68 -9.47 -18.50
N ARG A 57 -8.36 -9.31 -18.55
CA ARG A 57 -7.38 -10.33 -18.19
C ARG A 57 -6.65 -10.01 -16.88
N ASP A 58 -7.09 -8.98 -16.14
CA ASP A 58 -6.40 -8.42 -14.97
C ASP A 58 -4.90 -8.18 -15.24
N ASN A 59 -4.60 -7.76 -16.48
CA ASN A 59 -3.24 -7.61 -16.94
C ASN A 59 -2.84 -6.15 -17.08
N LEU A 60 -3.70 -5.17 -16.81
CA LEU A 60 -3.30 -3.75 -16.73
C LEU A 60 -2.43 -3.49 -15.49
N THR A 61 -1.57 -2.48 -15.56
CA THR A 61 -0.93 -1.94 -14.36
C THR A 61 -1.99 -1.35 -13.42
N PRO A 62 -1.73 -1.29 -12.10
CA PRO A 62 -2.71 -0.87 -11.11
C PRO A 62 -3.39 0.46 -11.47
N ASP A 63 -2.59 1.47 -11.80
CA ASP A 63 -3.07 2.81 -12.15
C ASP A 63 -3.85 2.82 -13.47
N ALA A 64 -3.38 2.06 -14.47
CA ALA A 64 -4.07 1.92 -15.75
C ALA A 64 -5.43 1.22 -15.59
N MET A 65 -5.50 0.22 -14.70
CA MET A 65 -6.74 -0.49 -14.35
C MET A 65 -7.71 0.44 -13.62
N ASP A 66 -7.22 1.21 -12.63
CA ASP A 66 -8.07 2.15 -11.89
C ASP A 66 -8.61 3.27 -12.79
N PHE A 67 -7.76 3.79 -13.68
CA PHE A 67 -8.21 4.73 -14.69
C PHE A 67 -9.28 4.12 -15.58
N TYR A 68 -9.04 2.91 -16.10
CA TYR A 68 -9.99 2.18 -16.93
C TYR A 68 -11.36 2.03 -16.23
N LEU A 69 -11.37 1.48 -15.01
CA LEU A 69 -12.60 1.26 -14.24
C LEU A 69 -13.38 2.54 -13.96
N ARG A 70 -12.66 3.65 -13.76
CA ARG A 70 -13.26 4.95 -13.51
C ARG A 70 -13.88 5.56 -14.77
N ILE A 71 -13.23 5.42 -15.93
CA ILE A 71 -13.76 5.97 -17.19
C ILE A 71 -14.90 5.13 -17.76
N THR A 72 -14.93 3.82 -17.52
CA THR A 72 -16.01 2.93 -17.98
C THR A 72 -17.22 2.93 -17.06
N GLY A 73 -17.12 3.56 -15.88
CA GLY A 73 -18.15 3.47 -14.85
C GLY A 73 -18.27 2.07 -14.24
N GLU A 74 -17.36 1.15 -14.55
CA GLU A 74 -17.25 -0.18 -13.93
C GLU A 74 -16.65 -0.11 -12.51
N SER A 75 -16.62 1.07 -11.87
CA SER A 75 -16.20 1.20 -10.47
C SER A 75 -17.03 0.35 -9.49
N ALA A 76 -18.19 -0.14 -9.93
CA ALA A 76 -19.02 -1.07 -9.16
C ALA A 76 -18.55 -2.55 -9.24
N SER A 77 -17.67 -2.93 -10.18
CA SER A 77 -17.22 -4.33 -10.36
C SER A 77 -15.81 -4.60 -9.82
N ALA A 78 -14.92 -3.59 -9.78
CA ALA A 78 -13.71 -3.67 -9.00
C ALA A 78 -14.06 -3.53 -7.53
N LYS A 79 -14.23 -4.65 -6.81
CA LYS A 79 -14.58 -4.70 -5.37
C LYS A 79 -14.00 -3.49 -4.63
N ALA A 80 -14.86 -2.50 -4.39
CA ALA A 80 -14.47 -1.30 -3.67
C ALA A 80 -14.08 -1.73 -2.27
N TYR A 81 -12.92 -1.27 -1.79
CA TYR A 81 -12.52 -1.56 -0.43
C TYR A 81 -13.54 -0.97 0.55
N ASP A 82 -13.96 -1.77 1.54
CA ASP A 82 -14.87 -1.30 2.57
C ASP A 82 -14.11 -0.48 3.62
N TYR A 83 -14.13 0.84 3.45
CA TYR A 83 -13.51 1.77 4.38
C TYR A 83 -14.32 1.94 5.69
N ALA A 84 -15.55 1.43 5.80
CA ALA A 84 -16.40 1.68 6.97
C ALA A 84 -15.77 1.14 8.26
N LYS A 85 -15.12 -0.03 8.18
CA LYS A 85 -14.43 -0.68 9.30
C LYS A 85 -13.32 0.19 9.91
N HIS A 86 -12.70 1.06 9.12
CA HIS A 86 -11.60 1.94 9.56
C HIS A 86 -12.08 3.29 10.12
N LYS A 87 -13.37 3.60 9.98
CA LYS A 87 -13.98 4.84 10.47
C LYS A 87 -14.63 4.68 11.84
N ILE A 88 -14.77 3.45 12.33
CA ILE A 88 -15.41 3.19 13.62
C ILE A 88 -14.52 3.75 14.72
N THR A 89 -15.06 4.71 15.47
CA THR A 89 -14.36 5.32 16.60
C THR A 89 -14.74 4.55 17.87
N SER A 90 -13.76 3.91 18.50
CA SER A 90 -13.88 3.15 19.75
C SER A 90 -14.86 1.96 19.73
N PRO A 91 -14.65 0.95 18.87
CA PRO A 91 -15.45 -0.27 18.93
C PRO A 91 -15.09 -1.11 20.17
N LEU A 92 -16.08 -1.74 20.79
CA LEU A 92 -15.84 -2.68 21.89
C LEU A 92 -14.98 -3.84 21.39
N TYR A 93 -13.94 -4.17 22.17
CA TYR A 93 -13.00 -5.27 21.89
C TYR A 93 -12.23 -5.12 20.58
N GLN A 94 -12.13 -3.92 20.01
CA GLN A 94 -11.33 -3.70 18.83
C GLN A 94 -10.25 -2.68 19.11
N GLU A 95 -9.06 -2.97 18.60
CA GLU A 95 -7.94 -2.06 18.63
C GLU A 95 -7.38 -1.85 17.22
N ARG A 96 -6.56 -0.80 17.10
CA ARG A 96 -5.88 -0.42 15.87
C ARG A 96 -4.38 -0.57 16.03
N ALA A 97 -3.73 -1.18 15.04
CA ALA A 97 -2.28 -1.18 14.89
C ALA A 97 -1.90 -0.49 13.57
N ILE A 98 -0.80 0.26 13.55
CA ILE A 98 -0.29 0.91 12.33
C ILE A 98 1.18 0.55 12.15
N PHE A 99 1.51 -0.12 11.04
CA PHE A 99 2.86 -0.61 10.78
C PHE A 99 3.35 -0.19 9.39
N ALA A 100 4.56 0.33 9.33
CA ALA A 100 5.32 0.56 8.11
C ALA A 100 6.47 -0.44 8.05
N GLY A 101 6.62 -1.13 6.91
CA GLY A 101 7.58 -2.23 6.77
C GLY A 101 8.00 -2.48 5.33
N GLY A 102 7.98 -1.43 4.49
CA GLY A 102 8.26 -1.53 3.06
C GLY A 102 7.01 -1.31 2.22
N CYS A 103 7.00 -1.84 1.00
CA CYS A 103 5.80 -1.79 0.15
C CYS A 103 4.59 -2.39 0.88
N PHE A 104 3.54 -1.58 1.05
CA PHE A 104 2.33 -1.98 1.77
C PHE A 104 1.62 -3.20 1.16
N TRP A 105 1.84 -3.51 -0.13
CA TRP A 105 1.22 -4.65 -0.80
C TRP A 105 1.69 -5.97 -0.17
N CYS A 106 2.95 -6.03 0.24
CA CYS A 106 3.51 -7.18 0.93
C CYS A 106 3.02 -7.31 2.38
N MET A 107 2.59 -6.19 2.98
CA MET A 107 2.17 -6.13 4.37
C MET A 107 0.73 -6.58 4.58
N VAL A 108 -0.17 -6.43 3.60
CA VAL A 108 -1.62 -6.69 3.79
C VAL A 108 -1.93 -8.17 4.07
N GLU A 109 -1.63 -9.09 3.13
CA GLU A 109 -2.04 -10.51 3.23
C GLU A 109 -1.56 -11.21 4.52
N PRO A 110 -0.31 -11.01 5.01
CA PRO A 110 0.15 -11.64 6.24
C PRO A 110 -0.68 -11.33 7.48
N PHE A 111 -1.34 -10.17 7.52
CA PHE A 111 -2.25 -9.78 8.60
C PHE A 111 -3.71 -10.12 8.27
N GLU A 112 -4.18 -9.79 7.06
CA GLU A 112 -5.61 -9.91 6.70
C GLU A 112 -6.11 -11.35 6.73
N THR A 113 -5.22 -12.33 6.59
CA THR A 113 -5.55 -13.77 6.64
C THR A 113 -5.57 -14.35 8.06
N LYS A 114 -5.29 -13.56 9.10
CA LYS A 114 -5.23 -14.04 10.48
C LYS A 114 -6.60 -14.02 11.16
N PRO A 115 -7.00 -15.10 11.86
CA PRO A 115 -8.15 -15.06 12.74
C PRO A 115 -8.05 -13.90 13.74
N GLY A 116 -9.16 -13.20 13.96
CA GLY A 116 -9.20 -12.00 14.81
C GLY A 116 -8.86 -10.69 14.10
N VAL A 117 -8.22 -10.70 12.92
CA VAL A 117 -8.05 -9.48 12.10
C VAL A 117 -9.35 -9.21 11.33
N ILE A 118 -9.89 -8.00 11.51
CA ILE A 118 -11.18 -7.57 10.95
C ILE A 118 -11.01 -6.90 9.58
N SER A 119 -9.94 -6.11 9.43
CA SER A 119 -9.65 -5.35 8.22
C SER A 119 -8.21 -4.85 8.21
N VAL A 120 -7.61 -4.76 7.02
CA VAL A 120 -6.27 -4.19 6.82
C VAL A 120 -6.30 -3.20 5.66
N LEU A 121 -5.96 -1.95 5.93
CA LEU A 121 -6.01 -0.84 4.98
C LEU A 121 -4.60 -0.35 4.65
N SER A 122 -4.25 -0.30 3.37
CA SER A 122 -3.03 0.34 2.87
C SER A 122 -3.16 1.87 2.90
N GLY A 123 -2.08 2.56 3.24
CA GLY A 123 -2.08 4.02 3.29
C GLY A 123 -0.74 4.66 3.61
N TYR A 124 -0.80 5.95 3.92
CA TYR A 124 0.35 6.83 4.11
C TYR A 124 0.27 7.52 5.46
N THR A 125 1.36 7.53 6.24
CA THR A 125 1.41 8.24 7.54
C THR A 125 2.83 8.71 7.89
N GLY A 126 2.99 9.43 8.99
CA GLY A 126 4.27 9.93 9.50
C GLY A 126 4.75 11.28 8.95
N GLY A 127 4.34 11.65 7.74
CA GLY A 127 4.67 12.91 7.07
C GLY A 127 3.80 14.10 7.48
N GLU A 128 3.97 15.21 6.76
CA GLU A 128 3.29 16.50 7.01
C GLU A 128 2.31 16.89 5.88
N THR A 129 2.46 16.32 4.68
CA THR A 129 1.58 16.62 3.54
C THR A 129 0.17 16.13 3.83
N LYS A 130 -0.83 17.02 3.72
CA LYS A 130 -2.23 16.63 3.88
C LYS A 130 -2.73 15.95 2.61
N LYS A 131 -3.52 14.89 2.76
CA LYS A 131 -4.12 14.11 1.65
C LYS A 131 -3.09 13.76 0.56
N PRO A 132 -1.96 13.12 0.92
CA PRO A 132 -0.96 12.74 -0.07
C PRO A 132 -1.52 11.64 -0.98
N ASN A 133 -1.07 11.62 -2.23
CA ASN A 133 -1.31 10.53 -3.18
C ASN A 133 -0.05 9.67 -3.37
N TYR A 134 -0.18 8.53 -4.04
CA TYR A 134 0.93 7.61 -4.27
C TYR A 134 2.15 8.28 -4.93
N ASP A 135 1.96 9.11 -5.96
CA ASP A 135 3.07 9.76 -6.69
C ASP A 135 3.85 10.74 -5.81
N GLN A 136 3.14 11.46 -4.94
CA GLN A 136 3.77 12.37 -3.98
C GLN A 136 4.59 11.59 -2.94
N VAL A 137 4.05 10.49 -2.41
CA VAL A 137 4.75 9.65 -1.41
C VAL A 137 5.91 8.89 -2.03
N SER A 138 5.73 8.29 -3.20
CA SER A 138 6.77 7.56 -3.92
C SER A 138 7.92 8.47 -4.36
N GLY A 139 7.66 9.75 -4.60
CA GLY A 139 8.67 10.79 -4.80
C GLY A 139 9.48 11.17 -3.55
N GLY A 140 9.08 10.74 -2.35
CA GLY A 140 9.88 10.83 -1.12
C GLY A 140 9.93 12.20 -0.42
N TYR A 141 9.26 13.23 -0.95
CA TYR A 141 9.32 14.61 -0.40
C TYR A 141 8.22 14.94 0.60
N THR A 142 7.19 14.11 0.74
CA THR A 142 6.05 14.36 1.65
C THR A 142 6.36 14.04 3.12
N GLY A 143 7.46 13.31 3.36
CA GLY A 143 7.82 12.76 4.66
C GLY A 143 6.97 11.56 5.09
N HIS A 144 5.96 11.17 4.31
CA HIS A 144 5.14 10.00 4.57
C HIS A 144 5.90 8.71 4.29
N VAL A 145 5.46 7.65 4.94
CA VAL A 145 5.83 6.26 4.64
C VAL A 145 4.60 5.48 4.22
N GLU A 146 4.80 4.46 3.40
CA GLU A 146 3.79 3.41 3.19
C GLU A 146 3.60 2.62 4.47
N ALA A 147 2.34 2.43 4.84
CA ALA A 147 1.95 1.73 6.05
C ALA A 147 0.63 0.98 5.84
N VAL A 148 0.36 0.04 6.73
CA VAL A 148 -0.95 -0.61 6.88
C VAL A 148 -1.58 -0.22 8.22
N GLU A 149 -2.88 0.08 8.20
CA GLU A 149 -3.72 0.17 9.39
C GLU A 149 -4.50 -1.13 9.55
N ILE A 150 -4.37 -1.77 10.70
CA ILE A 150 -4.99 -3.06 11.03
C ILE A 150 -6.02 -2.82 12.12
N ILE A 151 -7.26 -3.25 11.86
CA ILE A 151 -8.32 -3.32 12.88
C ILE A 151 -8.46 -4.78 13.30
N PHE A 152 -8.39 -5.06 14.59
CA PHE A 152 -8.39 -6.42 15.11
C PHE A 152 -9.22 -6.57 16.39
N ASP A 153 -9.78 -7.76 16.59
CA ASP A 153 -10.53 -8.15 17.78
C ASP A 153 -9.57 -8.62 18.89
N THR A 154 -9.48 -7.86 19.97
CA THR A 154 -8.54 -8.09 21.08
C THR A 154 -8.83 -9.37 21.87
N ARG A 155 -9.98 -10.01 21.63
CA ARG A 155 -10.33 -11.31 22.24
C ARG A 155 -9.81 -12.50 21.43
N GLN A 156 -9.39 -12.27 20.19
CA GLN A 156 -8.98 -13.32 19.25
C GLN A 156 -7.51 -13.21 18.88
N ILE A 157 -6.98 -11.99 18.75
CA ILE A 157 -5.57 -11.72 18.46
C ILE A 157 -5.08 -10.53 19.28
N THR A 158 -3.85 -10.63 19.76
CA THR A 158 -3.18 -9.62 20.58
C THR A 158 -2.29 -8.71 19.73
N TYR A 159 -1.94 -7.55 20.28
CA TYR A 159 -1.00 -6.64 19.63
C TYR A 159 0.40 -7.27 19.53
N GLU A 160 0.81 -8.06 20.51
CA GLU A 160 2.06 -8.82 20.53
C GLU A 160 2.14 -9.84 19.39
N GLU A 161 1.04 -10.55 19.10
CA GLU A 161 0.99 -11.46 17.95
C GLU A 161 1.12 -10.72 16.62
N LEU A 162 0.54 -9.52 16.52
CA LEU A 162 0.72 -8.65 15.36
C LEU A 162 2.18 -8.17 15.23
N LEU A 163 2.85 -7.84 16.33
CA LEU A 163 4.28 -7.50 16.34
C LEU A 163 5.15 -8.68 15.89
N GLU A 164 4.84 -9.90 16.35
CA GLU A 164 5.57 -11.10 15.89
C GLU A 164 5.44 -11.33 14.38
N ILE A 165 4.24 -11.13 13.82
CA ILE A 165 4.04 -11.18 12.37
C ILE A 165 4.87 -10.08 11.68
N TYR A 166 4.87 -8.86 12.21
CA TYR A 166 5.65 -7.73 11.68
C TYR A 166 7.15 -8.04 11.57
N TRP A 167 7.76 -8.58 12.64
CA TRP A 167 9.17 -8.97 12.65
C TRP A 167 9.48 -10.14 11.68
N GLN A 168 8.45 -10.92 11.31
CA GLN A 168 8.58 -12.01 10.33
C GLN A 168 8.45 -11.56 8.87
N ILE A 169 7.91 -10.37 8.59
CA ILE A 169 7.65 -9.92 7.21
C ILE A 169 8.39 -8.64 6.82
N SER A 170 9.12 -8.02 7.75
CA SER A 170 10.02 -6.89 7.49
C SER A 170 11.48 -7.26 7.77
N ASP A 171 12.42 -6.56 7.13
CA ASP A 171 13.83 -6.52 7.54
C ASP A 171 14.01 -5.41 8.58
N PRO A 172 14.12 -5.74 9.87
CA PRO A 172 14.21 -4.75 10.94
C PRO A 172 15.60 -4.10 11.04
N THR A 173 16.55 -4.49 10.18
CA THR A 173 17.93 -4.01 10.17
C THR A 173 18.25 -3.06 9.01
N ASP A 174 17.26 -2.78 8.14
CA ASP A 174 17.41 -1.93 6.97
C ASP A 174 16.78 -0.55 7.19
N ALA A 175 17.64 0.47 7.34
CA ALA A 175 17.24 1.85 7.57
C ALA A 175 16.88 2.60 6.27
N PHE A 176 17.19 2.06 5.10
CA PHE A 176 17.14 2.78 3.82
C PHE A 176 16.03 2.30 2.87
N GLY A 177 15.13 1.45 3.36
CA GLY A 177 14.05 0.85 2.58
C GLY A 177 13.97 -0.65 2.83
N GLN A 178 13.15 -1.37 2.05
CA GLN A 178 12.89 -2.80 2.25
C GLN A 178 13.00 -3.51 0.91
N PHE A 179 13.81 -4.57 0.84
CA PHE A 179 14.09 -5.30 -0.39
C PHE A 179 14.40 -4.40 -1.62
N GLN A 180 13.55 -4.37 -2.66
CA GLN A 180 13.74 -3.53 -3.85
C GLN A 180 13.20 -2.11 -3.67
N ASP A 181 12.40 -1.88 -2.63
CA ASP A 181 11.74 -0.62 -2.35
C ASP A 181 12.68 0.27 -1.52
N ARG A 182 13.38 1.18 -2.19
CA ARG A 182 14.42 2.04 -1.60
C ARG A 182 13.90 3.45 -1.39
N GLY A 183 14.23 4.03 -0.23
CA GLY A 183 13.84 5.39 0.13
C GLY A 183 13.18 5.49 1.51
N LYS A 184 13.10 6.72 2.02
CA LYS A 184 12.57 7.02 3.36
C LYS A 184 11.10 6.62 3.52
N GLN A 185 10.36 6.56 2.42
CA GLN A 185 8.95 6.16 2.36
C GLN A 185 8.73 4.65 2.60
N TYR A 186 9.79 3.84 2.55
CA TYR A 186 9.73 2.39 2.72
C TYR A 186 10.42 1.88 3.99
N ARG A 187 10.79 2.78 4.92
CA ARG A 187 11.48 2.41 6.16
C ARG A 187 10.57 1.67 7.14
N SER A 188 11.18 0.86 8.01
CA SER A 188 10.47 0.11 9.05
C SER A 188 10.13 1.00 10.25
N ILE A 189 8.83 1.18 10.54
CA ILE A 189 8.32 1.96 11.67
C ILE A 189 7.10 1.28 12.30
N LEU A 190 7.08 1.19 13.61
CA LEU A 190 5.90 0.88 14.41
C LEU A 190 5.25 2.19 14.88
N PHE A 191 4.04 2.48 14.41
CA PHE A 191 3.27 3.65 14.84
C PHE A 191 2.30 3.26 15.96
N VAL A 192 2.65 3.63 17.19
CA VAL A 192 1.88 3.27 18.40
C VAL A 192 0.77 4.28 18.65
N VAL A 193 -0.44 3.80 18.94
CA VAL A 193 -1.61 4.69 19.16
C VAL A 193 -1.79 5.07 20.63
N ASN A 194 -1.16 4.35 21.56
CA ASN A 194 -1.23 4.61 23.00
C ASN A 194 0.04 4.08 23.72
N GLU A 195 0.13 4.37 25.01
CA GLU A 195 1.29 4.00 25.83
C GLU A 195 1.44 2.48 26.03
N LYS A 196 0.32 1.75 26.11
CA LYS A 196 0.35 0.28 26.19
C LYS A 196 1.04 -0.31 24.95
N GLN A 197 0.68 0.15 23.75
CA GLN A 197 1.33 -0.29 22.52
C GLN A 197 2.80 0.11 22.45
N ARG A 198 3.17 1.29 22.98
CA ARG A 198 4.59 1.69 23.11
C ARG A 198 5.39 0.67 23.89
N GLN A 199 4.94 0.34 25.10
CA GLN A 199 5.62 -0.60 25.97
C GLN A 199 5.73 -1.99 25.35
N LEU A 200 4.67 -2.47 24.70
CA LEU A 200 4.66 -3.76 24.01
C LEU A 200 5.59 -3.78 22.80
N ALA A 201 5.59 -2.72 21.99
CA ALA A 201 6.48 -2.58 20.84
C ALA A 201 7.95 -2.55 21.27
N GLU A 202 8.29 -1.75 22.29
CA GLU A 202 9.65 -1.65 22.83
C GLU A 202 10.12 -2.98 23.42
N LYS A 203 9.26 -3.65 24.19
CA LYS A 203 9.53 -4.99 24.72
C LYS A 203 9.77 -6.01 23.60
N SER A 204 8.94 -6.03 22.56
CA SER A 204 9.09 -6.96 21.44
C SER A 204 10.40 -6.73 20.68
N ARG A 205 10.78 -5.46 20.47
CA ARG A 205 12.05 -5.09 19.82
C ARG A 205 13.24 -5.56 20.66
N GLU A 206 13.18 -5.38 21.98
CA GLU A 206 14.22 -5.81 22.90
C GLU A 206 14.36 -7.34 22.91
N GLN A 207 13.24 -8.07 22.93
CA GLN A 207 13.23 -9.53 22.79
C GLN A 207 13.86 -9.98 21.46
N LEU A 208 13.58 -9.26 20.37
CA LEU A 208 14.18 -9.55 19.07
C LEU A 208 15.70 -9.34 19.09
N ILE A 209 16.18 -8.26 19.70
CA ILE A 209 17.62 -7.99 19.88
C ILE A 209 18.27 -9.14 20.68
N GLN A 210 17.68 -9.51 21.82
CA GLN A 210 18.19 -10.56 22.70
C GLN A 210 18.18 -11.95 22.06
N SER A 211 17.29 -12.19 21.09
CA SER A 211 17.21 -13.46 20.38
C SER A 211 18.44 -13.75 19.50
N ASN A 212 19.29 -12.74 19.22
CA ASN A 212 20.44 -12.84 18.31
C ASN A 212 20.09 -13.40 16.91
N ARG A 213 18.83 -13.26 16.49
CA ARG A 213 18.34 -13.69 15.17
C ARG A 213 18.90 -12.85 14.00
N PHE A 214 19.45 -11.68 14.30
CA PHE A 214 20.02 -10.76 13.32
C PHE A 214 21.42 -10.36 13.78
N SER A 215 22.40 -10.41 12.87
CA SER A 215 23.77 -9.93 13.12
C SER A 215 23.86 -8.40 13.14
N ARG A 216 22.98 -7.73 12.40
CA ARG A 216 22.92 -6.27 12.31
C ARG A 216 21.99 -5.69 13.39
N PRO A 217 22.26 -4.45 13.86
CA PRO A 217 21.38 -3.78 14.82
C PRO A 217 19.95 -3.64 14.28
N ILE A 218 18.98 -3.77 15.19
CA ILE A 218 17.57 -3.48 14.90
C ILE A 218 17.37 -1.97 14.84
N VAL A 219 17.01 -1.43 13.67
CA VAL A 219 16.86 0.00 13.39
C VAL A 219 15.41 0.46 13.27
N THR A 220 14.44 -0.45 13.39
CA THR A 220 13.02 -0.13 13.32
C THR A 220 12.64 0.95 14.35
N GLU A 221 12.07 2.04 13.85
CA GLU A 221 11.64 3.17 14.67
C GLU A 221 10.32 2.84 15.38
N ILE A 222 10.12 3.35 16.60
CA ILE A 222 8.84 3.31 17.32
C ILE A 222 8.38 4.75 17.53
N ARG A 223 7.30 5.15 16.86
CA ARG A 223 6.83 6.53 16.82
C ARG A 223 5.36 6.64 17.22
N GLN A 224 4.97 7.79 17.75
CA GLN A 224 3.56 8.07 17.98
C GLN A 224 2.82 8.10 16.63
N ALA A 225 1.65 7.47 16.57
CA ALA A 225 0.80 7.53 15.39
C ALA A 225 0.39 8.97 15.05
N LYS A 226 0.48 9.32 13.76
CA LYS A 226 -0.06 10.54 13.17
C LYS A 226 -1.32 10.21 12.36
N THR A 227 -1.89 11.21 11.69
CA THR A 227 -2.96 11.01 10.71
C THR A 227 -2.57 9.93 9.70
N PHE A 228 -3.48 8.97 9.51
CA PHE A 228 -3.37 7.93 8.49
C PHE A 228 -4.21 8.33 7.28
N TRP A 229 -3.58 8.40 6.11
CA TRP A 229 -4.24 8.71 4.86
C TRP A 229 -4.43 7.42 4.06
N PRO A 230 -5.68 6.99 3.80
CA PRO A 230 -5.91 5.81 2.98
C PRO A 230 -5.31 5.97 1.59
N ALA A 231 -4.64 4.91 1.11
CA ALA A 231 -4.20 4.84 -0.27
C ALA A 231 -5.39 4.58 -1.20
N GLU A 232 -5.15 4.86 -2.48
CA GLU A 232 -6.06 4.66 -3.59
C GLU A 232 -6.56 3.20 -3.68
N ASN A 233 -7.76 2.99 -4.22
CA ASN A 233 -8.43 1.69 -4.17
C ASN A 233 -7.61 0.58 -4.87
N HIS A 234 -6.90 0.84 -5.97
CA HIS A 234 -6.03 -0.19 -6.59
C HIS A 234 -4.95 -0.75 -5.65
N HIS A 235 -4.47 0.02 -4.68
CA HIS A 235 -3.49 -0.48 -3.72
C HIS A 235 -4.12 -1.37 -2.65
N GLN A 236 -5.43 -1.26 -2.45
CA GLN A 236 -6.16 -2.04 -1.46
C GLN A 236 -6.35 -3.47 -1.92
N GLN A 237 -6.07 -4.43 -1.02
CA GLN A 237 -6.19 -5.87 -1.30
C GLN A 237 -5.48 -6.30 -2.60
N PHE A 238 -4.32 -5.71 -2.88
CA PHE A 238 -3.55 -5.95 -4.09
C PHE A 238 -3.28 -7.45 -4.35
N TYR A 239 -3.07 -8.24 -3.30
CA TYR A 239 -2.88 -9.69 -3.43
C TYR A 239 -4.12 -10.43 -3.97
N GLN A 240 -5.32 -9.91 -3.73
CA GLN A 240 -6.58 -10.45 -4.28
C GLN A 240 -6.81 -9.94 -5.70
N LYS A 241 -6.52 -8.66 -5.95
CA LYS A 241 -6.75 -8.01 -7.25
C LYS A 241 -5.73 -8.43 -8.32
N GLN A 242 -4.46 -8.65 -7.94
CA GLN A 242 -3.39 -9.05 -8.85
C GLN A 242 -2.59 -10.27 -8.31
N PRO A 243 -3.23 -11.44 -8.15
CA PRO A 243 -2.65 -12.58 -7.44
C PRO A 243 -1.38 -13.11 -8.10
N LYS A 244 -1.29 -13.11 -9.44
CA LYS A 244 -0.08 -13.58 -10.17
C LYS A 244 1.12 -12.66 -9.92
N ARG A 245 0.91 -11.34 -9.96
CA ARG A 245 1.97 -10.35 -9.73
C ARG A 245 2.40 -10.36 -8.27
N TYR A 246 1.42 -10.37 -7.36
CA TYR A 246 1.67 -10.47 -5.93
C TYR A 246 2.51 -11.70 -5.56
N LYS A 247 2.18 -12.90 -6.08
CA LYS A 247 2.96 -14.13 -5.82
C LYS A 247 4.43 -13.98 -6.19
N LYS A 248 4.75 -13.30 -7.31
CA LYS A 248 6.14 -13.04 -7.72
C LYS A 248 6.85 -12.12 -6.73
N ILE A 249 6.20 -10.99 -6.37
CA ILE A 249 6.76 -10.02 -5.42
C ILE A 249 7.00 -10.69 -4.05
N LYS A 250 5.98 -11.39 -3.53
CA LYS A 250 6.05 -12.12 -2.25
C LYS A 250 7.19 -13.14 -2.24
N HIS A 251 7.33 -13.93 -3.29
CA HIS A 251 8.40 -14.94 -3.37
C HIS A 251 9.79 -14.31 -3.31
N SER A 252 10.03 -13.25 -4.10
CA SER A 252 11.30 -12.51 -4.07
C SER A 252 11.58 -11.89 -2.70
N HIS A 253 10.56 -11.33 -2.06
CA HIS A 253 10.68 -10.75 -0.72
C HIS A 253 11.02 -11.81 0.34
N GLN A 254 10.38 -12.98 0.29
CA GLN A 254 10.66 -14.09 1.22
C GLN A 254 12.10 -14.59 1.09
N ILE A 255 12.61 -14.73 -0.13
CA ILE A 255 14.02 -15.10 -0.37
C ILE A 255 14.95 -14.06 0.25
N HIS A 256 14.67 -12.78 0.07
CA HIS A 256 15.47 -11.71 0.67
C HIS A 256 15.51 -11.80 2.20
N LEU A 257 14.35 -11.89 2.85
CA LEU A 257 14.27 -11.99 4.32
C LEU A 257 14.97 -13.23 4.87
N PHE A 258 14.92 -14.34 4.13
CA PHE A 258 15.66 -15.55 4.50
C PHE A 258 17.17 -15.26 4.62
N PHE A 259 17.77 -14.58 3.64
CA PHE A 259 19.20 -14.24 3.69
C PHE A 259 19.55 -13.26 4.81
N GLN A 260 18.64 -12.34 5.16
CA GLN A 260 18.91 -11.36 6.21
C GLN A 260 18.94 -11.96 7.62
N ARG A 261 18.21 -13.06 7.84
CA ARG A 261 18.19 -13.78 9.13
C ARG A 261 19.38 -14.73 9.33
N HIS A 262 20.08 -15.08 8.26
CA HIS A 262 21.14 -16.09 8.27
C HIS A 262 22.50 -15.52 7.85
N ARG A 263 22.64 -14.20 7.86
CA ARG A 263 23.89 -13.46 7.70
C ARG A 263 24.26 -12.83 9.03
#